data_AF-A0A0Q0C7R5-F1
#
_entry.id   AF-A0A0Q0C7R5-F1
#
_cell.length_a   1.000
_cell.length_b   1.000
_cell.length_c   1.000
_cell.angle_alpha   90.00
_cell.angle_beta   90.00
_cell.angle_gamma   90.00
#
_symmetry.space_group_name_H-M   'P 1'
#
loop_
_entity.id
_entity.type
_entity.pdbx_description
1 polymer ?
#
loop_
_entity_poly.entity_id
_entity_poly.type
_entity_poly.pdbx_seq_one_letter_code
_entity_poly.pdbx_strand_id
1 'polypeptide(L)'
;MLHKTSLLLGSLLVGMAGATPTSALGDNGRLIATGGATSIEGSAGGGITPWAVITGYSEQGEWGATAFATHVNLPDYNLDVAGLAFAYGNRVELSYAHQRFDISNLQHRLSLPDDNLSQDVFGVKVRLFGDLIYESLPQVSLGVQYKHQNDFLIPSLVGARRDSDVEGYLTASRLFMGAAFGYNVVVNGGVRYSRANETGLLGFGGDRRDSRSLLKEGSVAVLFNPRWALGVEYREKPDNLSFAGESDWADVFLGYFPNKHVSVVLAYARLGEIATLDNQNGTYLSVQGSF
;
A
#
# COMPACT_ATOMS: atom_id res chain seq x y z
N MET A 1 18.31 45.16 -28.39
CA MET A 1 19.27 44.03 -28.25
C MET A 1 18.80 43.21 -27.06
N LEU A 2 18.59 41.90 -27.06
CA LEU A 2 18.76 40.84 -28.05
C LEU A 2 17.70 39.76 -27.71
N HIS A 3 17.09 39.24 -28.77
CA HIS A 3 16.27 38.03 -28.98
C HIS A 3 15.84 37.08 -27.84
N LYS A 4 14.52 36.81 -27.87
CA LYS A 4 13.86 35.55 -27.46
C LYS A 4 14.43 34.35 -28.22
N THR A 5 14.59 33.21 -27.55
CA THR A 5 14.74 31.89 -28.18
C THR A 5 13.81 30.88 -27.52
N SER A 6 12.85 30.42 -28.31
CA SER A 6 12.04 29.22 -28.13
C SER A 6 12.93 27.97 -28.35
N LEU A 7 12.66 26.87 -27.65
CA LEU A 7 13.06 25.55 -28.16
C LEU A 7 12.00 24.51 -27.83
N LEU A 8 11.59 23.86 -28.92
CA LEU A 8 10.50 22.90 -29.03
C LEU A 8 10.83 21.56 -28.38
N LEU A 9 9.76 20.96 -27.88
CA LEU A 9 9.61 19.55 -27.55
C LEU A 9 9.94 18.70 -28.80
N GLY A 10 11.08 18.00 -28.75
CA GLY A 10 11.50 17.03 -29.75
C GLY A 10 11.22 15.61 -29.29
N SER A 11 10.36 14.93 -30.04
CA SER A 11 10.02 13.52 -29.95
C SER A 11 11.24 12.60 -30.09
N LEU A 12 11.37 11.61 -29.21
CA LEU A 12 12.27 10.48 -29.40
C LEU A 12 11.48 9.16 -29.36
N LEU A 13 11.06 8.73 -30.55
CA LEU A 13 10.70 7.35 -30.87
C LEU A 13 12.00 6.62 -31.22
N VAL A 14 12.42 5.67 -30.39
CA VAL A 14 13.39 4.64 -30.77
C VAL A 14 12.84 3.29 -30.32
N GLY A 15 12.67 2.41 -31.30
CA GLY A 15 12.00 1.13 -31.16
C GLY A 15 12.83 0.06 -30.45
N MET A 16 12.12 -0.79 -29.72
CA MET A 16 12.52 -2.15 -29.44
C MET A 16 11.59 -3.08 -30.20
N ALA A 17 12.06 -3.56 -31.35
CA ALA A 17 11.51 -4.72 -32.01
C ALA A 17 12.15 -5.97 -31.39
N GLY A 18 11.34 -6.98 -31.06
CA GLY A 18 11.81 -8.36 -30.97
C GLY A 18 11.88 -8.99 -29.58
N ALA A 19 10.79 -8.94 -28.81
CA ALA A 19 10.38 -10.06 -27.98
C ALA A 19 8.86 -9.95 -27.81
N THR A 20 8.09 -10.70 -28.60
CA THR A 20 6.71 -10.96 -28.23
C THR A 20 6.77 -11.77 -26.94
N PRO A 21 6.38 -11.24 -25.76
CA PRO A 21 6.07 -12.15 -24.67
C PRO A 21 4.96 -13.03 -25.24
N THR A 22 5.20 -14.34 -25.31
CA THR A 22 4.11 -15.29 -25.38
C THR A 22 3.19 -14.93 -24.24
N SER A 23 2.09 -14.24 -24.56
CA SER A 23 0.95 -14.10 -23.67
C SER A 23 0.49 -15.53 -23.44
N ALA A 24 1.01 -16.17 -22.41
CA ALA A 24 0.31 -17.28 -21.79
C ALA A 24 -1.00 -16.65 -21.33
N LEU A 25 -2.03 -16.73 -22.19
CA LEU A 25 -3.41 -16.45 -21.87
C LEU A 25 -3.83 -17.52 -20.86
N GLY A 26 -3.37 -17.36 -19.63
CA GLY A 26 -3.74 -18.16 -18.49
C GLY A 26 -5.12 -17.74 -18.02
N ASP A 27 -6.16 -18.11 -18.76
CA ASP A 27 -7.52 -18.15 -18.19
C ASP A 27 -7.56 -19.11 -16.97
N ASN A 28 -6.57 -20.02 -16.89
CA ASN A 28 -6.21 -20.91 -15.78
C ASN A 28 -5.37 -20.27 -14.65
N GLY A 29 -5.33 -18.94 -14.50
CA GLY A 29 -4.69 -18.33 -13.32
C GLY A 29 -5.48 -18.52 -12.02
N ARG A 30 -4.90 -18.06 -10.89
CA ARG A 30 -5.53 -18.08 -9.55
C ARG A 30 -6.96 -17.51 -9.55
N LEU A 31 -7.76 -17.92 -8.57
CA LEU A 31 -9.15 -17.44 -8.43
C LEU A 31 -9.20 -15.93 -8.24
N ILE A 32 -10.25 -15.30 -8.79
CA ILE A 32 -10.50 -13.86 -8.64
C ILE A 32 -10.53 -13.44 -7.17
N ALA A 33 -10.08 -12.21 -6.88
CA ALA A 33 -9.93 -11.63 -5.53
C ALA A 33 -8.87 -12.29 -4.63
N THR A 34 -8.24 -13.41 -5.03
CA THR A 34 -7.20 -14.05 -4.21
C THR A 34 -5.84 -13.33 -4.26
N GLY A 35 -5.61 -12.47 -5.24
CA GLY A 35 -4.45 -11.57 -5.29
C GLY A 35 -4.53 -10.42 -4.30
N GLY A 36 -5.66 -10.23 -3.61
CA GLY A 36 -5.93 -9.04 -2.81
C GLY A 36 -6.13 -7.79 -3.68
N ALA A 37 -6.22 -6.65 -3.01
CA ALA A 37 -6.00 -5.35 -3.61
C ALA A 37 -4.52 -4.95 -3.47
N THR A 38 -4.21 -3.69 -3.71
CA THR A 38 -2.89 -3.13 -3.45
C THR A 38 -2.97 -2.10 -2.33
N SER A 39 -2.08 -2.25 -1.35
CA SER A 39 -1.94 -1.30 -0.25
C SER A 39 -1.35 0.02 -0.72
N ILE A 40 -1.52 1.10 0.06
CA ILE A 40 -0.87 2.39 -0.23
C ILE A 40 0.66 2.32 -0.25
N GLU A 41 1.26 1.26 0.28
CA GLU A 41 2.71 0.99 0.26
C GLU A 41 3.14 0.08 -0.90
N GLY A 42 2.21 -0.25 -1.79
CA GLY A 42 2.44 -0.99 -3.05
C GLY A 42 2.40 -2.51 -2.94
N SER A 43 2.41 -3.07 -1.75
CA SER A 43 2.32 -4.52 -1.56
C SER A 43 0.89 -5.04 -1.66
N ALA A 44 0.71 -6.28 -2.09
CA ALA A 44 -0.62 -6.89 -2.16
C ALA A 44 -1.24 -7.10 -0.76
N GLY A 45 -2.53 -6.80 -0.63
CA GLY A 45 -3.25 -6.86 0.63
C GLY A 45 -4.60 -6.17 0.60
N GLY A 46 -4.93 -5.49 1.70
CA GLY A 46 -6.01 -4.51 1.74
C GLY A 46 -5.51 -3.14 1.28
N GLY A 47 -6.23 -2.08 1.65
CA GLY A 47 -5.83 -0.70 1.38
C GLY A 47 -4.73 -0.21 2.31
N ILE A 48 -4.80 -0.56 3.60
CA ILE A 48 -3.84 -0.08 4.60
C ILE A 48 -2.98 -1.18 5.23
N THR A 49 -3.32 -2.47 5.06
CA THR A 49 -2.52 -3.60 5.60
C THR A 49 -2.03 -4.55 4.51
N PRO A 50 -0.76 -5.01 4.55
CA PRO A 50 -0.30 -6.11 3.71
C PRO A 50 -0.95 -7.42 4.13
N TRP A 51 -1.38 -8.21 3.15
CA TRP A 51 -1.83 -9.58 3.38
C TRP A 51 -0.76 -10.56 2.90
N ALA A 52 -0.87 -11.82 3.33
CA ALA A 52 0.06 -12.86 2.93
C ALA A 52 -0.04 -13.22 1.45
N VAL A 53 -1.08 -12.78 0.74
CA VAL A 53 -1.25 -12.99 -0.70
C VAL A 53 -0.13 -12.35 -1.53
N ILE A 54 0.12 -12.90 -2.71
CA ILE A 54 1.00 -12.32 -3.72
C ILE A 54 0.12 -11.63 -4.77
N THR A 55 0.55 -10.47 -5.26
CA THR A 55 -0.17 -9.65 -6.24
C THR A 55 -0.46 -10.41 -7.53
N GLY A 56 -1.52 -10.00 -8.22
CA GLY A 56 -1.96 -10.59 -9.48
C GLY A 56 -2.47 -12.03 -9.34
N TYR A 57 -2.48 -12.73 -10.49
CA TYR A 57 -3.11 -14.04 -10.64
C TYR A 57 -2.17 -15.10 -11.23
N SER A 58 -0.86 -14.82 -11.30
CA SER A 58 0.14 -15.75 -11.81
C SER A 58 0.23 -17.01 -10.96
N GLU A 59 0.39 -18.15 -11.63
CA GLU A 59 0.64 -19.45 -10.99
C GLU A 59 2.12 -19.82 -11.02
N GLN A 60 2.44 -21.07 -10.67
CA GLN A 60 3.82 -21.54 -10.57
C GLN A 60 4.55 -21.40 -11.91
N GLY A 61 5.72 -20.74 -11.89
CA GLY A 61 6.54 -20.50 -13.08
C GLY A 61 6.08 -19.33 -13.96
N GLU A 62 4.97 -18.67 -13.61
CA GLU A 62 4.45 -17.55 -14.37
C GLU A 62 4.87 -16.19 -13.77
N TRP A 63 4.97 -15.20 -14.65
CA TRP A 63 5.10 -13.80 -14.26
C TRP A 63 3.74 -13.14 -14.27
N GLY A 64 3.52 -12.22 -13.34
CA GLY A 64 2.38 -11.30 -13.36
C GLY A 64 2.86 -9.89 -13.06
N ALA A 65 2.20 -8.91 -13.65
CA ALA A 65 2.44 -7.51 -13.36
C ALA A 65 1.15 -6.86 -12.86
N THR A 66 1.29 -5.84 -12.02
CA THR A 66 0.17 -5.09 -11.48
C THR A 66 0.56 -3.62 -11.44
N ALA A 67 -0.34 -2.74 -11.86
CA ALA A 67 -0.21 -1.30 -11.71
C ALA A 67 -1.43 -0.79 -10.94
N PHE A 68 -1.23 0.21 -10.09
CA PHE A 68 -2.32 0.76 -9.29
C PHE A 68 -2.19 2.27 -9.09
N ALA A 69 -3.32 2.90 -8.83
CA ALA A 69 -3.43 4.27 -8.39
C ALA A 69 -4.43 4.36 -7.26
N THR A 70 -4.16 5.21 -6.27
CA THR A 70 -4.99 5.39 -5.09
C THR A 70 -5.07 6.85 -4.72
N HIS A 71 -6.26 7.30 -4.37
CA HIS A 71 -6.51 8.64 -3.86
C HIS A 71 -7.23 8.54 -2.51
N VAL A 72 -6.68 9.21 -1.50
CA VAL A 72 -7.28 9.36 -0.17
C VAL A 72 -7.60 10.82 0.05
N ASN A 73 -8.85 11.09 0.36
CA ASN A 73 -9.36 12.42 0.62
C ASN A 73 -9.74 12.53 2.10
N LEU A 74 -9.01 13.35 2.85
CA LEU A 74 -9.24 13.64 4.26
C LEU A 74 -9.63 15.12 4.40
N PRO A 75 -10.20 15.53 5.55
CA PRO A 75 -10.62 16.92 5.75
C PRO A 75 -9.51 17.96 5.56
N ASP A 76 -8.29 17.66 6.04
CA ASP A 76 -7.17 18.60 5.97
C ASP A 76 -6.03 18.13 5.04
N TYR A 77 -6.06 16.89 4.56
CA TYR A 77 -4.97 16.28 3.80
C TYR A 77 -5.47 15.44 2.62
N ASN A 78 -4.64 15.30 1.60
CA ASN A 78 -4.89 14.35 0.50
C ASN A 78 -3.65 13.47 0.28
N LEU A 79 -3.86 12.20 -0.02
CA LEU A 79 -2.79 11.27 -0.38
C LEU A 79 -3.05 10.71 -1.77
N ASP A 80 -2.14 10.99 -2.69
CA ASP A 80 -2.10 10.35 -4.01
C ASP A 80 -0.98 9.32 -4.04
N VAL A 81 -1.30 8.12 -4.53
CA VAL A 81 -0.33 7.02 -4.67
C VAL A 81 -0.44 6.44 -6.06
N ALA A 82 0.71 6.20 -6.69
CA ALA A 82 0.81 5.41 -7.90
C ALA A 82 1.96 4.42 -7.79
N GLY A 83 1.79 3.23 -8.34
CA GLY A 83 2.81 2.20 -8.22
C GLY A 83 2.59 1.00 -9.10
N LEU A 84 3.53 0.08 -8.99
CA LEU A 84 3.57 -1.15 -9.75
C LEU A 84 4.20 -2.27 -8.94
N ALA A 85 3.80 -3.50 -9.23
CA ALA A 85 4.33 -4.69 -8.62
C ALA A 85 4.47 -5.82 -9.64
N PHE A 86 5.51 -6.64 -9.45
CA PHE A 86 5.79 -7.83 -10.24
C PHE A 86 5.75 -9.05 -9.33
N ALA A 87 5.05 -10.08 -9.77
CA ALA A 87 4.97 -11.36 -9.09
C ALA A 87 5.59 -12.46 -9.96
N TYR A 88 6.31 -13.38 -9.32
CA TYR A 88 6.78 -14.60 -9.95
C TYR A 88 6.35 -15.83 -9.16
N GLY A 89 5.73 -16.78 -9.86
CA GLY A 89 5.47 -18.13 -9.36
C GLY A 89 4.50 -18.20 -8.19
N ASN A 90 3.64 -17.19 -7.98
CA ASN A 90 2.88 -17.01 -6.72
C ASN A 90 3.77 -17.19 -5.48
N ARG A 91 5.02 -16.69 -5.53
CA ARG A 91 6.04 -16.95 -4.50
C ARG A 91 6.77 -15.69 -4.08
N VAL A 92 7.14 -14.85 -5.04
CA VAL A 92 7.90 -13.62 -4.81
C VAL A 92 7.16 -12.46 -5.43
N GLU A 93 7.10 -11.35 -4.71
CA GLU A 93 6.55 -10.06 -5.12
C GLU A 93 7.61 -8.99 -4.95
N LEU A 94 7.78 -8.17 -5.99
CA LEU A 94 8.55 -6.93 -5.95
C LEU A 94 7.58 -5.78 -6.16
N SER A 95 7.62 -4.74 -5.33
CA SER A 95 6.69 -3.62 -5.42
C SER A 95 7.40 -2.28 -5.37
N TYR A 96 6.80 -1.30 -6.02
CA TYR A 96 7.17 0.11 -5.94
C TYR A 96 5.92 0.96 -5.81
N ALA A 97 5.94 1.92 -4.90
CA ALA A 97 4.90 2.93 -4.75
C ALA A 97 5.52 4.30 -4.54
N HIS A 98 5.05 5.28 -5.30
CA HIS A 98 5.33 6.69 -5.09
C HIS A 98 4.09 7.33 -4.45
N GLN A 99 4.31 8.06 -3.36
CA GLN A 99 3.28 8.73 -2.57
C GLN A 99 3.51 10.23 -2.59
N ARG A 100 2.43 11.00 -2.73
CA ARG A 100 2.41 12.45 -2.56
C ARG A 100 1.30 12.82 -1.58
N PHE A 101 1.70 13.41 -0.46
CA PHE A 101 0.82 13.81 0.63
C PHE A 101 0.72 15.33 0.67
N ASP A 102 -0.45 15.86 0.35
CA ASP A 102 -0.76 17.29 0.41
C ASP A 102 -0.96 17.69 1.87
N ILE A 103 -0.15 18.65 2.33
CA ILE A 103 -0.17 19.24 3.67
C ILE A 103 -0.49 20.73 3.63
N SER A 104 -1.17 21.22 2.59
CA SER A 104 -1.44 22.64 2.37
C SER A 104 -2.07 23.30 3.60
N ASN A 105 -3.04 22.66 4.25
CA ASN A 105 -3.68 23.22 5.45
C ASN A 105 -2.69 23.37 6.62
N LEU A 106 -1.81 22.40 6.83
CA LEU A 106 -0.76 22.47 7.84
C LEU A 106 0.30 23.52 7.48
N GLN A 107 0.67 23.59 6.20
CA GLN A 107 1.59 24.58 5.66
C GLN A 107 1.11 26.00 5.94
N HIS A 108 -0.16 26.31 5.70
CA HIS A 108 -0.73 27.63 5.98
C HIS A 108 -0.75 27.95 7.48
N ARG A 109 -1.05 26.95 8.33
CA ARG A 109 -1.12 27.14 9.80
C ARG A 109 0.25 27.36 10.44
N LEU A 110 1.27 26.65 9.96
CA LEU A 110 2.62 26.65 10.55
C LEU A 110 3.66 27.42 9.73
N SER A 111 3.25 28.04 8.61
CA SER A 111 4.14 28.73 7.67
C SER A 111 5.31 27.84 7.20
N LEU A 112 5.00 26.59 6.84
CA LEU A 112 5.99 25.63 6.36
C LEU A 112 6.52 26.02 4.98
N PRO A 113 7.77 25.64 4.64
CA PRO A 113 8.38 25.95 3.36
C PRO A 113 7.68 25.28 2.17
N ASP A 114 7.10 24.11 2.38
CA ASP A 114 6.48 23.28 1.34
C ASP A 114 5.06 22.86 1.74
N ASP A 115 4.21 22.63 0.73
CA ASP A 115 2.80 22.26 0.87
C ASP A 115 2.54 20.77 0.63
N ASN A 116 3.59 19.98 0.38
CA ASN A 116 3.48 18.55 0.16
C ASN A 116 4.72 17.80 0.66
N LEU A 117 4.52 16.52 0.98
CA LEU A 117 5.56 15.56 1.33
C LEU A 117 5.46 14.36 0.38
N SER A 118 6.58 13.89 -0.14
CA SER A 118 6.61 12.76 -1.06
C SER A 118 7.51 11.63 -0.56
N GLN A 119 7.12 10.40 -0.87
CA GLN A 119 7.83 9.21 -0.42
C GLN A 119 7.87 8.14 -1.50
N ASP A 120 9.01 7.47 -1.60
CA ASP A 120 9.18 6.27 -2.39
C ASP A 120 9.26 5.03 -1.50
N VAL A 121 8.51 3.99 -1.84
CA VAL A 121 8.47 2.70 -1.14
C VAL A 121 8.84 1.60 -2.10
N PHE A 122 9.93 0.87 -1.79
CA PHE A 122 10.37 -0.31 -2.51
C PHE A 122 10.16 -1.54 -1.63
N GLY A 123 9.40 -2.52 -2.11
CA GLY A 123 9.04 -3.71 -1.36
C GLY A 123 9.53 -5.01 -2.00
N VAL A 124 9.87 -5.96 -1.15
CA VAL A 124 10.03 -7.38 -1.51
C VAL A 124 9.18 -8.19 -0.54
N LYS A 125 8.34 -9.08 -1.05
CA LYS A 125 7.55 -10.01 -0.24
C LYS A 125 7.70 -11.42 -0.78
N VAL A 126 7.88 -12.38 0.13
CA VAL A 126 8.04 -13.79 -0.21
C VAL A 126 7.02 -14.61 0.57
N ARG A 127 6.23 -15.40 -0.15
CA ARG A 127 5.38 -16.43 0.43
C ARG A 127 6.26 -17.56 0.95
N LEU A 128 6.25 -17.76 2.26
CA LEU A 128 7.08 -18.77 2.93
C LEU A 128 6.49 -20.17 2.73
N PHE A 129 5.22 -20.32 3.06
CA PHE A 129 4.47 -21.58 3.01
C PHE A 129 2.96 -21.31 3.08
N GLY A 130 2.16 -22.36 2.91
CA GLY A 130 0.71 -22.30 3.03
C GLY A 130 0.02 -21.81 1.76
N ASP A 131 -1.29 -21.94 1.80
CA ASP A 131 -2.20 -21.49 0.75
C ASP A 131 -3.38 -20.74 1.37
N LEU A 132 -3.92 -19.77 0.64
CA LEU A 132 -5.04 -18.96 1.12
C LEU A 132 -6.31 -19.80 1.30
N ILE A 133 -6.55 -20.81 0.46
CA ILE A 133 -7.84 -21.51 0.31
C ILE A 133 -7.73 -23.00 0.65
N TYR A 134 -6.73 -23.69 0.10
CA TYR A 134 -6.78 -25.15 -0.02
C TYR A 134 -6.08 -25.90 1.13
N GLU A 135 -5.12 -25.26 1.80
CA GLU A 135 -4.31 -25.92 2.83
C GLU A 135 -4.90 -25.79 4.24
N SER A 136 -4.45 -26.68 5.13
CA SER A 136 -4.82 -26.66 6.54
C SER A 136 -4.14 -25.52 7.31
N LEU A 137 -2.98 -25.06 6.85
CA LEU A 137 -2.25 -23.92 7.38
C LEU A 137 -2.63 -22.64 6.63
N PRO A 138 -2.64 -21.48 7.31
CA PRO A 138 -2.77 -20.20 6.62
C PRO A 138 -1.57 -19.97 5.68
N GLN A 139 -1.77 -19.19 4.63
CA GLN A 139 -0.67 -18.67 3.85
C GLN A 139 0.13 -17.68 4.69
N VAL A 140 1.45 -17.82 4.73
CA VAL A 140 2.35 -16.95 5.49
C VAL A 140 3.38 -16.33 4.56
N SER A 141 3.57 -15.01 4.68
CA SER A 141 4.54 -14.25 3.90
C SER A 141 5.37 -13.32 4.76
N LEU A 142 6.65 -13.21 4.40
CA LEU A 142 7.58 -12.24 4.97
C LEU A 142 7.79 -11.13 3.94
N GLY A 143 7.70 -9.88 4.38
CA GLY A 143 8.00 -8.72 3.55
C GLY A 143 9.00 -7.78 4.18
N VAL A 144 9.73 -7.08 3.32
CA VAL A 144 10.66 -6.01 3.66
C VAL A 144 10.38 -4.84 2.74
N GLN A 145 10.33 -3.63 3.30
CA GLN A 145 10.13 -2.40 2.55
C GLN A 145 11.23 -1.41 2.88
N TYR A 146 11.92 -0.90 1.87
CA TYR A 146 12.76 0.29 1.98
C TYR A 146 11.93 1.51 1.65
N LYS A 147 11.98 2.54 2.50
CA LYS A 147 11.20 3.76 2.34
C LYS A 147 12.13 4.97 2.38
N HIS A 148 11.90 5.91 1.49
CA HIS A 148 12.67 7.15 1.39
C HIS A 148 11.72 8.36 1.28
N GLN A 149 11.78 9.22 2.29
CA GLN A 149 11.08 10.49 2.37
C GLN A 149 11.89 11.56 1.64
N ASN A 150 11.33 12.11 0.58
CA ASN A 150 12.03 12.99 -0.34
C ASN A 150 12.09 14.44 0.15
N ASP A 151 11.17 14.85 1.04
CA ASP A 151 10.97 16.23 1.49
C ASP A 151 11.34 16.37 2.97
N PHE A 152 12.55 15.92 3.35
CA PHE A 152 12.91 15.69 4.76
C PHE A 152 13.05 16.94 5.64
N LEU A 153 13.09 18.14 5.07
CA LEU A 153 13.19 19.37 5.86
C LEU A 153 12.05 19.47 6.89
N ILE A 154 10.79 19.33 6.45
CA ILE A 154 9.62 19.41 7.33
C ILE A 154 9.63 18.29 8.40
N PRO A 155 9.77 17.00 8.06
CA PRO A 155 9.94 15.92 9.03
C PRO A 155 11.05 16.19 10.06
N SER A 156 12.20 16.73 9.64
CA SER A 156 13.31 17.01 10.56
C SER A 156 12.98 18.11 11.57
N LEU A 157 12.21 19.12 11.16
CA LEU A 157 11.77 20.23 12.03
C LEU A 157 10.77 19.77 13.09
N VAL A 158 9.98 18.73 12.80
CA VAL A 158 9.01 18.14 13.73
C VAL A 158 9.59 16.97 14.55
N GLY A 159 10.90 16.74 14.45
CA GLY A 159 11.65 15.84 15.33
C GLY A 159 12.10 14.52 14.71
N ALA A 160 11.77 14.23 13.45
CA ALA A 160 12.21 13.02 12.77
C ALA A 160 13.73 12.96 12.63
N ARG A 161 14.31 11.77 12.74
CA ARG A 161 15.78 11.60 12.80
C ARG A 161 16.40 11.20 11.47
N ARG A 162 15.62 10.61 10.57
CA ARG A 162 16.09 10.07 9.28
C ARG A 162 15.05 10.27 8.19
N ASP A 163 15.54 10.45 6.97
CA ASP A 163 14.77 10.51 5.72
C ASP A 163 14.46 9.11 5.16
N SER A 164 15.12 8.06 5.64
CA SER A 164 14.94 6.71 5.11
C SER A 164 15.08 5.64 6.19
N ASP A 165 14.38 4.51 5.99
CA ASP A 165 14.54 3.32 6.81
C ASP A 165 14.00 2.07 6.11
N VAL A 166 14.37 0.91 6.66
CA VAL A 166 13.86 -0.39 6.21
C VAL A 166 12.87 -0.94 7.23
N GLU A 167 11.68 -1.30 6.80
CA GLU A 167 10.67 -1.95 7.60
C GLU A 167 10.55 -3.43 7.23
N GLY A 168 10.27 -4.28 8.22
CA GLY A 168 9.98 -5.70 7.99
C GLY A 168 8.62 -6.08 8.55
N TYR A 169 7.90 -6.98 7.89
CA TYR A 169 6.62 -7.49 8.37
C TYR A 169 6.45 -8.99 8.09
N LEU A 170 5.69 -9.65 8.95
CA LEU A 170 5.26 -11.03 8.80
C LEU A 170 3.73 -11.05 8.85
N THR A 171 3.11 -11.67 7.86
CA THR A 171 1.64 -11.67 7.73
C THR A 171 1.14 -13.09 7.41
N ALA A 172 -0.03 -13.41 7.94
CA ALA A 172 -0.72 -14.68 7.74
C ALA A 172 -2.16 -14.43 7.30
N SER A 173 -2.57 -15.04 6.19
CA SER A 173 -3.93 -14.89 5.66
C SER A 173 -4.57 -16.25 5.38
N ARG A 174 -5.89 -16.32 5.61
CA ARG A 174 -6.68 -17.51 5.32
C ARG A 174 -8.09 -17.16 4.89
N LEU A 175 -8.58 -17.86 3.88
CA LEU A 175 -9.99 -17.88 3.49
C LEU A 175 -10.68 -19.09 4.15
N PHE A 176 -11.73 -18.80 4.91
CA PHE A 176 -12.64 -19.78 5.48
C PHE A 176 -13.89 -19.87 4.61
N MET A 177 -14.12 -21.04 4.03
CA MET A 177 -15.28 -21.27 3.17
C MET A 177 -16.57 -21.38 3.99
N GLY A 178 -17.60 -20.63 3.61
CA GLY A 178 -18.93 -20.70 4.24
C GLY A 178 -19.01 -20.27 5.72
N ALA A 179 -18.00 -19.58 6.24
CA ALA A 179 -17.86 -19.33 7.68
C ALA A 179 -18.86 -18.30 8.25
N ALA A 180 -19.33 -17.34 7.46
CA ALA A 180 -20.29 -16.32 7.92
C ALA A 180 -21.60 -16.43 7.14
N PHE A 181 -22.60 -17.12 7.71
CA PHE A 181 -23.92 -17.29 7.10
C PHE A 181 -23.86 -17.87 5.66
N GLY A 182 -22.89 -18.74 5.39
CA GLY A 182 -22.65 -19.32 4.06
C GLY A 182 -21.73 -18.51 3.14
N TYR A 183 -21.30 -17.31 3.55
CA TYR A 183 -20.30 -16.52 2.83
C TYR A 183 -18.88 -16.90 3.23
N ASN A 184 -17.96 -16.73 2.27
CA ASN A 184 -16.54 -16.94 2.52
C ASN A 184 -15.96 -15.76 3.32
N VAL A 185 -15.06 -16.03 4.25
CA VAL A 185 -14.42 -15.01 5.09
C VAL A 185 -12.92 -15.09 4.95
N VAL A 186 -12.28 -13.99 4.56
CA VAL A 186 -10.82 -13.86 4.61
C VAL A 186 -10.45 -13.19 5.92
N VAL A 187 -9.50 -13.78 6.63
CA VAL A 187 -8.89 -13.23 7.84
C VAL A 187 -7.41 -13.03 7.58
N ASN A 188 -6.90 -11.87 7.96
CA ASN A 188 -5.49 -11.52 7.90
C ASN A 188 -5.01 -11.06 9.28
N GLY A 189 -3.80 -11.45 9.64
CA GLY A 189 -3.13 -10.94 10.83
C GLY A 189 -1.62 -10.84 10.58
N GLY A 190 -1.00 -9.80 11.11
CA GLY A 190 0.41 -9.56 10.92
C GLY A 190 1.06 -8.76 12.04
N VAL A 191 2.39 -8.78 12.01
CA VAL A 191 3.25 -7.95 12.85
C VAL A 191 4.27 -7.24 11.98
N ARG A 192 4.56 -5.98 12.32
CA ARG A 192 5.47 -5.11 11.60
C ARG A 192 6.49 -4.51 12.54
N TYR A 193 7.76 -4.52 12.13
CA TYR A 193 8.87 -3.99 12.91
C TYR A 193 9.37 -2.68 12.29
N SER A 194 8.96 -1.56 12.90
CA SER A 194 9.05 -0.23 12.28
C SER A 194 9.29 0.90 13.27
N ARG A 195 9.80 2.02 12.76
CA ARG A 195 9.81 3.34 13.40
C ARG A 195 9.36 4.44 12.44
N ALA A 196 8.60 4.08 11.41
CA ALA A 196 8.12 5.01 10.41
C ALA A 196 6.93 5.81 10.96
N ASN A 197 7.03 7.14 10.89
CA ASN A 197 5.97 8.06 11.32
C ASN A 197 5.04 8.33 10.13
N GLU A 198 3.74 8.13 10.29
CA GLU A 198 2.77 8.21 9.19
C GLU A 198 3.16 7.38 7.96
N THR A 199 3.52 6.12 8.21
CA THR A 199 4.06 5.17 7.20
C THR A 199 5.41 5.59 6.59
N GLY A 200 6.02 6.64 7.12
CA GLY A 200 7.30 7.24 6.70
C GLY A 200 7.12 8.62 6.05
N LEU A 201 5.88 9.08 5.83
CA LEU A 201 5.58 10.42 5.33
C LEU A 201 6.13 11.52 6.26
N LEU A 202 6.20 11.26 7.56
CA LEU A 202 6.82 12.17 8.55
C LEU A 202 8.21 11.67 9.00
N GLY A 203 8.92 10.97 8.13
CA GLY A 203 10.26 10.45 8.39
C GLY A 203 10.29 9.28 9.38
N PHE A 204 11.50 8.98 9.89
CA PHE A 204 11.76 7.77 10.66
C PHE A 204 12.44 8.05 12.00
N GLY A 205 11.94 7.39 13.05
CA GLY A 205 12.32 7.67 14.43
C GLY A 205 11.90 9.07 14.87
N GLY A 206 12.33 9.48 16.04
CA GLY A 206 11.94 10.78 16.56
C GLY A 206 12.68 11.21 17.81
N ASP A 207 12.33 12.40 18.28
CA ASP A 207 12.82 13.01 19.52
C ASP A 207 12.22 12.38 20.77
N ARG A 208 10.98 11.86 20.71
CA ARG A 208 10.34 11.08 21.78
C ARG A 208 10.87 9.64 21.79
N ARG A 209 11.01 8.99 20.63
CA ARG A 209 11.54 7.62 20.51
C ARG A 209 12.23 7.39 19.17
N ASP A 210 13.48 6.92 19.19
CA ASP A 210 14.26 6.61 17.98
C ASP A 210 14.44 5.10 17.69
N SER A 211 13.84 4.26 18.52
CA SER A 211 13.87 2.80 18.40
C SER A 211 12.67 2.26 17.62
N ARG A 212 12.85 1.10 16.99
CA ARG A 212 11.77 0.38 16.31
C ARG A 212 10.80 -0.26 17.32
N SER A 213 9.54 -0.30 16.95
CA SER A 213 8.45 -0.93 17.68
C SER A 213 7.90 -2.11 16.89
N LEU A 214 7.38 -3.12 17.60
CA LEU A 214 6.62 -4.21 17.01
C LEU A 214 5.14 -3.82 17.04
N LEU A 215 4.54 -3.65 15.86
CA LEU A 215 3.20 -3.11 15.64
C LEU A 215 2.30 -4.22 15.08
N LYS A 216 1.04 -4.26 15.49
CA LYS A 216 0.07 -5.28 15.05
C LYS A 216 -0.82 -4.74 13.95
N GLU A 217 -1.20 -5.65 13.06
CA GLU A 217 -2.07 -5.35 11.93
C GLU A 217 -3.04 -6.51 11.71
N GLY A 218 -4.22 -6.21 11.18
CA GLY A 218 -5.18 -7.24 10.86
C GLY A 218 -6.33 -6.75 10.01
N SER A 219 -6.98 -7.70 9.35
CA SER A 219 -8.20 -7.44 8.59
C SER A 219 -9.13 -8.63 8.58
N VAL A 220 -10.41 -8.36 8.36
CA VAL A 220 -11.43 -9.37 8.11
C VAL A 220 -12.28 -8.91 6.94
N ALA A 221 -12.51 -9.77 5.97
CA ALA A 221 -13.33 -9.48 4.80
C ALA A 221 -14.31 -10.61 4.52
N VAL A 222 -15.59 -10.27 4.33
CA VAL A 222 -16.62 -11.19 3.87
C VAL A 222 -16.74 -11.08 2.36
N LEU A 223 -16.60 -12.21 1.66
CA LEU A 223 -16.82 -12.30 0.23
C LEU A 223 -18.25 -12.77 -0.03
N PHE A 224 -19.10 -11.86 -0.51
CA PHE A 224 -20.48 -12.18 -0.88
C PHE A 224 -20.53 -13.11 -2.09
N ASN A 225 -19.59 -12.92 -3.00
CA ASN A 225 -19.29 -13.76 -4.15
C ASN A 225 -17.85 -13.45 -4.59
N PRO A 226 -17.30 -14.15 -5.60
CA PRO A 226 -15.91 -13.91 -6.04
C PRO A 226 -15.61 -12.49 -6.55
N ARG A 227 -16.63 -11.63 -6.73
CA ARG A 227 -16.48 -10.26 -7.24
C ARG A 227 -16.68 -9.17 -6.19
N TRP A 228 -17.24 -9.48 -5.03
CA TRP A 228 -17.61 -8.47 -4.03
C TRP A 228 -17.12 -8.89 -2.65
N ALA A 229 -16.35 -8.01 -2.02
CA ALA A 229 -15.86 -8.18 -0.67
C ALA A 229 -16.16 -6.93 0.17
N LEU A 230 -16.64 -7.12 1.40
CA LEU A 230 -16.76 -6.05 2.40
C LEU A 230 -15.90 -6.43 3.59
N GLY A 231 -15.04 -5.52 4.03
CA GLY A 231 -14.14 -5.81 5.14
C GLY A 231 -13.77 -4.61 5.97
N VAL A 232 -12.98 -4.88 6.99
CA VAL A 232 -12.42 -3.89 7.90
C VAL A 232 -10.94 -4.16 8.09
N GLU A 233 -10.15 -3.11 8.22
CA GLU A 233 -8.72 -3.16 8.50
C GLU A 233 -8.37 -2.39 9.76
N TYR A 234 -7.31 -2.83 10.43
CA TYR A 234 -6.69 -2.13 11.56
C TYR A 234 -5.17 -2.20 11.43
N ARG A 235 -4.51 -1.06 11.67
CA ARG A 235 -3.07 -0.90 11.60
C ARG A 235 -2.58 -0.06 12.77
N GLU A 236 -1.81 -0.70 13.65
CA GLU A 236 -1.18 -0.05 14.80
C GLU A 236 -0.05 0.90 14.32
N LYS A 237 0.01 2.09 14.92
CA LYS A 237 0.99 3.13 14.59
C LYS A 237 1.94 3.38 15.75
N PRO A 238 3.23 3.65 15.47
CA PRO A 238 4.18 4.00 16.53
C PRO A 238 3.94 5.43 17.01
N ASP A 239 4.45 5.78 18.18
CA ASP A 239 4.40 7.14 18.69
C ASP A 239 5.81 7.65 19.00
N ASN A 240 6.45 8.26 18.00
CA ASN A 240 7.88 8.60 18.04
C ASN A 240 8.19 10.09 18.13
N LEU A 241 7.23 10.97 17.82
CA LEU A 241 7.48 12.41 17.67
C LEU A 241 6.78 13.21 18.77
N SER A 242 7.48 14.16 19.39
CA SER A 242 6.92 14.92 20.51
C SER A 242 5.83 15.93 20.12
N PHE A 243 5.85 16.38 18.86
CA PHE A 243 5.00 17.47 18.37
C PHE A 243 3.52 17.09 18.18
N ALA A 244 3.22 15.81 17.96
CA ALA A 244 1.88 15.28 17.69
C ALA A 244 1.71 13.88 18.28
N GLY A 245 0.48 13.48 18.55
CA GLY A 245 0.16 12.07 18.74
C GLY A 245 -0.04 11.38 17.39
N GLU A 246 0.27 10.10 17.29
CA GLU A 246 -0.05 9.30 16.09
C GLU A 246 -1.16 8.31 16.45
N SER A 247 -2.30 8.41 15.74
CA SER A 247 -3.45 7.53 15.96
C SER A 247 -3.31 6.23 15.17
N ASP A 248 -3.80 5.13 15.75
CA ASP A 248 -3.97 3.90 14.99
C ASP A 248 -4.97 4.10 13.85
N TRP A 249 -4.71 3.43 12.73
CA TRP A 249 -5.57 3.53 11.56
C TRP A 249 -6.55 2.37 11.52
N ALA A 250 -7.79 2.67 11.13
CA ALA A 250 -8.77 1.65 10.81
C ALA A 250 -9.59 2.07 9.59
N ASP A 251 -10.13 1.11 8.84
CA ASP A 251 -11.05 1.41 7.76
C ASP A 251 -12.19 0.37 7.64
N VAL A 252 -13.19 0.75 6.86
CA VAL A 252 -14.19 -0.18 6.30
C VAL A 252 -14.11 -0.05 4.79
N PHE A 253 -13.92 -1.16 4.09
CA PHE A 253 -13.72 -1.18 2.64
C PHE A 253 -14.70 -2.08 1.91
N LEU A 254 -15.06 -1.67 0.70
CA LEU A 254 -15.82 -2.43 -0.29
C LEU A 254 -14.93 -2.66 -1.52
N GLY A 255 -14.57 -3.91 -1.76
CA GLY A 255 -13.81 -4.36 -2.93
C GLY A 255 -14.73 -4.87 -4.03
N TYR A 256 -14.49 -4.44 -5.26
CA TYR A 256 -15.14 -4.89 -6.48
C TYR A 256 -14.11 -5.44 -7.47
N PHE A 257 -14.28 -6.70 -7.85
CA PHE A 257 -13.39 -7.44 -8.75
C PHE A 257 -14.21 -7.88 -9.98
N PRO A 258 -14.41 -7.02 -10.99
CA PRO A 258 -15.18 -7.36 -12.18
C PRO A 258 -14.60 -8.54 -12.96
N ASN A 259 -13.26 -8.63 -13.02
CA ASN A 259 -12.51 -9.70 -13.68
C ASN A 259 -11.07 -9.76 -13.10
N LYS A 260 -10.22 -10.67 -13.61
CA LYS A 260 -8.83 -10.84 -13.18
C LYS A 260 -7.89 -9.67 -13.56
N HIS A 261 -8.31 -8.73 -14.40
CA HIS A 261 -7.47 -7.65 -14.89
C HIS A 261 -7.75 -6.31 -14.21
N VAL A 262 -8.90 -6.16 -13.54
CA VAL A 262 -9.32 -4.91 -12.93
C VAL A 262 -9.90 -5.17 -11.55
N SER A 263 -9.46 -4.39 -10.56
CA SER A 263 -10.08 -4.31 -9.24
C SER A 263 -10.21 -2.87 -8.78
N VAL A 264 -11.28 -2.60 -8.03
CA VAL A 264 -11.57 -1.30 -7.44
C VAL A 264 -11.87 -1.49 -5.96
N VAL A 265 -11.28 -0.67 -5.11
CA VAL A 265 -11.55 -0.66 -3.66
C VAL A 265 -11.98 0.73 -3.25
N LEU A 266 -13.14 0.83 -2.61
CA LEU A 266 -13.63 2.04 -1.97
C LEU A 266 -13.62 1.82 -0.46
N ALA A 267 -13.03 2.71 0.32
CA ALA A 267 -13.03 2.60 1.77
C ALA A 267 -13.36 3.94 2.44
N TYR A 268 -13.84 3.84 3.68
CA TYR A 268 -13.91 4.96 4.60
C TYR A 268 -12.87 4.76 5.70
N ALA A 269 -11.81 5.55 5.63
CA ALA A 269 -10.67 5.49 6.52
C ALA A 269 -10.90 6.36 7.74
N ARG A 270 -10.59 5.83 8.92
CA ARG A 270 -10.56 6.54 10.20
C ARG A 270 -9.11 6.61 10.67
N LEU A 271 -8.43 7.70 10.35
CA LEU A 271 -7.00 7.84 10.61
C LEU A 271 -6.71 8.66 11.88
N GLY A 272 -7.72 9.31 12.47
CA GLY A 272 -7.57 10.01 13.75
C GLY A 272 -6.79 11.31 13.62
N GLU A 273 -5.79 11.51 14.47
CA GLU A 273 -4.85 12.63 14.40
C GLU A 273 -3.72 12.33 13.42
N ILE A 274 -3.46 13.26 12.47
CA ILE A 274 -2.29 13.24 11.60
C ILE A 274 -1.61 14.61 11.68
N ALA A 275 -0.33 14.62 12.06
CA ALA A 275 0.50 15.82 12.14
C ALA A 275 -0.19 17.01 12.85
N THR A 276 -0.71 16.80 14.06
CA THR A 276 -1.44 17.77 14.92
C THR A 276 -2.87 18.13 14.51
N LEU A 277 -3.37 17.63 13.37
CA LEU A 277 -4.74 17.89 12.95
C LEU A 277 -5.63 16.68 13.24
N ASP A 278 -6.69 16.91 14.02
CA ASP A 278 -7.64 15.90 14.45
C ASP A 278 -8.66 15.52 13.38
N ASN A 279 -9.35 14.40 13.59
CA ASN A 279 -10.51 13.94 12.81
C ASN A 279 -10.24 13.72 11.32
N GLN A 280 -9.06 13.19 10.99
CA GLN A 280 -8.67 12.82 9.63
C GLN A 280 -9.36 11.52 9.22
N ASN A 281 -10.67 11.62 8.99
CA ASN A 281 -11.51 10.52 8.55
C ASN A 281 -12.11 10.87 7.19
N GLY A 282 -11.98 9.98 6.22
CA GLY A 282 -12.31 10.31 4.85
C GLY A 282 -12.35 9.13 3.90
N THR A 283 -12.51 9.42 2.62
CA THR A 283 -12.69 8.40 1.60
C THR A 283 -11.37 8.00 0.97
N TYR A 284 -11.29 6.73 0.61
CA TYR A 284 -10.16 6.12 -0.05
C TYR A 284 -10.69 5.42 -1.29
N LEU A 285 -10.12 5.69 -2.46
CA LEU A 285 -10.43 5.01 -3.71
C LEU A 285 -9.16 4.48 -4.36
N SER A 286 -9.13 3.19 -4.63
CA SER A 286 -8.02 2.52 -5.30
C SER A 286 -8.50 1.79 -6.54
N VAL A 287 -7.73 1.91 -7.62
CA VAL A 287 -7.95 1.19 -8.88
C VAL A 287 -6.66 0.47 -9.24
N GLN A 288 -6.79 -0.79 -9.61
CA GLN A 288 -5.67 -1.67 -9.92
C GLN A 288 -5.93 -2.41 -11.24
N GLY A 289 -4.88 -2.48 -12.08
CA GLY A 289 -4.81 -3.27 -13.30
C GLY A 289 -3.82 -4.42 -13.13
N SER A 290 -4.19 -5.64 -13.54
CA SER A 290 -3.31 -6.83 -13.50
C SER A 290 -3.12 -7.41 -14.91
N PHE A 291 -1.90 -7.89 -15.21
CA PHE A 291 -1.44 -8.34 -16.53
C PHE A 291 -0.59 -9.60 -16.45
#